data_AF-A0A3D4G143-F1
#
_entry.id   AF-A0A3D4G143-F1
#
_cell.length_a   1.000
_cell.length_b   1.000
_cell.length_c   1.000
_cell.angle_alpha   90.00
_cell.angle_beta   90.00
_cell.angle_gamma   90.00
#
_symmetry.space_group_name_H-M   'P 1'
#
loop_
_entity.id
_entity.type
_entity.pdbx_description
1 polymer ?
#
loop_
_entity_poly.entity_id
_entity_poly.type
_entity_poly.pdbx_seq_one_letter_code
_entity_poly.pdbx_strand_id
1 'polypeptide(L)' 'RQDEAGTPWCVTVDGQTAEDGSVTIRDRDNLEQVRVDEGRALDWVRERL' A
#
# COMPACT_ATOMS: atom_id res chain seq x y z
N ARG A 1 -13.41 -0.03 -9.97
CA ARG A 1 -12.24 0.54 -9.25
C ARG A 1 -12.02 -0.24 -7.96
N GLN A 2 -10.79 -0.43 -7.46
CA GLN A 2 -10.58 -1.17 -6.19
C GLN A 2 -11.30 -0.50 -5.01
N ASP A 3 -11.30 0.84 -4.99
CA ASP A 3 -12.05 1.65 -4.03
C ASP A 3 -13.57 1.34 -4.03
N GLU A 4 -14.15 1.04 -5.19
CA GLU A 4 -15.58 0.70 -5.36
C GLU A 4 -15.90 -0.76 -5.00
N ALA A 5 -14.90 -1.65 -5.07
CA ALA A 5 -15.02 -3.03 -4.65
C ALA A 5 -14.91 -3.20 -3.12
N GLY A 6 -14.66 -2.11 -2.39
CA GLY A 6 -14.54 -2.10 -0.94
C GLY A 6 -13.17 -2.50 -0.41
N THR A 7 -12.17 -2.70 -1.27
CA THR A 7 -10.79 -3.02 -0.89
C THR A 7 -10.25 -1.91 0.05
N PRO A 8 -9.94 -2.21 1.32
CA PRO A 8 -9.55 -1.18 2.29
C PRO A 8 -8.19 -0.55 1.96
N TRP A 9 -7.25 -1.37 1.49
CA TRP A 9 -5.89 -0.94 1.13
C TRP A 9 -5.49 -1.45 -0.25
N CYS A 10 -4.86 -0.59 -1.05
CA CYS A 10 -4.30 -0.94 -2.34
C CYS A 10 -2.78 -0.79 -2.31
N VAL A 11 -2.05 -1.84 -2.69
CA VAL A 11 -0.59 -1.80 -2.82
C VAL A 11 -0.23 -1.58 -4.29
N THR A 12 0.56 -0.54 -4.57
CA THR A 12 1.11 -0.24 -5.89
C THR A 12 2.57 -0.64 -5.91
N VAL A 13 2.91 -1.48 -6.88
CA VAL A 13 4.27 -1.88 -7.22
C VAL A 13 4.61 -1.21 -8.55
N ASP A 14 5.59 -0.31 -8.54
CA ASP A 14 6.00 0.48 -9.69
C ASP A 14 7.48 0.24 -10.05
N GLY A 15 7.99 0.93 -11.08
CA GLY A 15 9.40 0.81 -11.46
C GLY A 15 10.36 1.25 -10.34
N GLN A 16 9.92 2.18 -9.49
CA GLN A 16 10.72 2.63 -8.36
C GLN A 16 10.82 1.52 -7.29
N THR A 17 9.82 0.64 -7.13
CA THR A 17 9.94 -0.57 -6.28
C THR A 17 11.11 -1.45 -6.70
N ALA A 18 11.38 -1.59 -7.99
CA ALA A 18 12.51 -2.39 -8.47
C ALA A 18 13.88 -1.73 -8.19
N GLU A 19 13.91 -0.42 -7.98
CA GLU A 19 15.12 0.35 -7.71
C GLU A 19 15.40 0.51 -6.21
N ASP A 20 14.36 0.73 -5.40
CA ASP A 20 14.48 1.10 -3.98
C ASP A 20 13.82 0.12 -3.00
N GLY A 21 13.18 -0.95 -3.49
CA GLY A 21 12.54 -1.97 -2.67
C GLY A 21 11.33 -1.46 -1.89
N SER A 22 10.72 -0.34 -2.30
CA SER A 22 9.58 0.23 -1.60
C SER A 22 8.30 0.22 -2.45
N VAL A 23 7.18 -0.01 -1.78
CA VAL A 23 5.83 -0.06 -2.36
C VAL A 23 4.99 1.08 -1.82
N THR A 24 4.01 1.53 -2.62
CA THR A 24 3.08 2.57 -2.18
C THR A 24 1.77 1.92 -1.75
N ILE A 25 1.39 2.10 -0.49
CA ILE A 25 0.09 1.66 0.04
C ILE A 25 -0.85 2.85 0.06
N ARG A 26 -2.04 2.67 -0.53
CA ARG A 26 -3.13 3.63 -0.49
C ARG A 26 -4.22 3.13 0.43
N ASP A 27 -4.61 3.96 1.38
CA ASP A 27 -5.75 3.75 2.27
C ASP A 27 -7.01 4.35 1.65
N ARG A 28 -8.08 3.55 1.55
CA ARG A 28 -9.34 3.98 0.95
C ARG A 28 -10.14 4.89 1.87
N ASP A 29 -10.09 4.67 3.18
CA ASP A 29 -10.91 5.39 4.15
C ASP A 29 -10.30 6.77 4.45
N ASN A 30 -8.98 6.83 4.60
CA ASN A 30 -8.27 8.08 4.88
C ASN A 30 -7.83 8.82 3.61
N LEU A 31 -7.91 8.19 2.43
CA LEU A 31 -7.38 8.67 1.16
C LEU A 31 -5.87 8.95 1.17
N GLU A 32 -5.16 8.45 2.18
CA GLU A 32 -3.72 8.61 2.34
C GLU A 32 -2.93 7.66 1.43
N GLN A 33 -1.75 8.11 1.02
CA GLN A 33 -0.76 7.27 0.34
C GLN A 33 0.56 7.35 1.10
N VAL A 34 1.09 6.18 1.43
CA VAL A 34 2.36 6.06 2.15
C VAL A 34 3.29 5.12 1.38
N ARG A 35 4.57 5.47 1.34
CA ARG A 35 5.60 4.61 0.76
C ARG A 35 6.27 3.85 1.89
N VAL A 36 6.29 2.53 1.79
CA VAL A 36 6.85 1.63 2.80
C VAL A 36 7.77 0.63 2.12
N ASP A 37 8.79 0.18 2.84
CA ASP A 37 9.64 -0.93 2.41
C ASP A 37 8.78 -2.17 2.15
N GLU A 38 9.05 -2.92 1.08
CA GLU A 38 8.27 -4.08 0.66
C GLU A 38 8.23 -5.15 1.76
N GLY A 39 9.31 -5.31 2.52
CA GLY A 39 9.39 -6.24 3.64
C GLY A 39 8.52 -5.84 4.84
N ARG A 40 8.16 -4.56 4.94
CA ARG A 40 7.30 -4.01 6.00
C ARG A 40 5.84 -3.84 5.59
N ALA A 41 5.52 -4.01 4.30
CA ALA A 41 4.18 -3.78 3.79
C ALA A 41 3.13 -4.67 4.46
N LEU A 42 3.46 -5.95 4.71
CA LEU A 42 2.56 -6.89 5.38
C LEU A 42 2.28 -6.50 6.83
N ASP A 43 3.31 -6.11 7.57
CA ASP A 43 3.16 -5.68 8.97
C ASP A 43 2.36 -4.38 9.06
N TRP A 44 2.61 -3.44 8.15
CA TRP A 44 1.86 -2.18 8.08
C TRP A 44 0.35 -2.41 7.94
N VAL A 45 -0.07 -3.37 7.11
CA VAL A 45 -1.48 -3.75 6.93
C VAL A 45 -2.01 -4.48 8.16
N ARG A 46 -1.24 -5.40 8.75
CA ARG A 46 -1.64 -6.14 9.96
C ARG A 46 -1.87 -5.26 11.17
N GLU A 47 -1.09 -4.19 11.34
CA GLU A 47 -1.27 -3.21 12.42
C GLU A 47 -2.58 -2.40 12.31
N ARG A 48 -3.21 -2.40 11.13
CA ARG A 48 -4.39 -1.57 10.80
C ARG A 48 -5.65 -2.39 10.49
N LEU A 49 -5.55 -3.72 10.58
CA LEU A 49 -6.68 -4.66 10.56
C LEU A 49 -7.45 -4.65 11.88
#